data_AF-A0A328B0H5-F1
#
_entry.id   AF-A0A328B0H5-F1
#
_cell.length_a   1.000
_cell.length_b   1.000
_cell.length_c   1.000
_cell.angle_alpha   90.00
_cell.angle_beta   90.00
_cell.angle_gamma   90.00
#
_symmetry.space_group_name_H-M   'P 1'
#
loop_
_entity.id
_entity.type
_entity.pdbx_description
1 polymer ?
#
loop_
_entity_poly.entity_id
_entity_poly.type
_entity_poly.pdbx_seq_one_letter_code
_entity_poly.pdbx_strand_id
1 'polypeptide(L)'
;MSSRLTLAVATAFILLAVVVAIYWKGRHDDAARARPKIEAAQAKAAVAGLETQGAKESAQRVEVVVRQRDAAAATVAQVTAKALTSEDADAPLDPDRAARLRNADRELCLAGPELVGCATDRTPD
;
A
#
# COMPACT_ATOMS: atom_id res chain seq x y z
N MET A 1 63.46 15.03 48.10
CA MET A 1 62.43 15.49 47.14
C MET A 1 61.63 16.60 47.79
N SER A 2 61.51 17.77 47.15
CA SER A 2 60.84 18.93 47.75
C SER A 2 59.33 18.76 47.71
N SER A 3 58.67 19.02 48.84
CA SER A 3 57.21 18.92 49.03
C SER A 3 56.39 19.75 48.04
N ARG A 4 56.99 20.79 47.44
CA ARG A 4 56.38 21.60 46.38
C ARG A 4 56.25 20.83 45.06
N LEU A 5 57.22 20.00 44.73
CA LEU A 5 57.26 19.25 43.47
C LEU A 5 56.25 18.10 43.47
N THR A 6 56.08 17.43 44.62
CA THR A 6 55.02 16.42 44.80
C THR A 6 53.62 17.02 44.70
N LEU A 7 53.42 18.24 45.23
CA LEU A 7 52.13 18.93 45.20
C LEU A 7 51.76 19.37 43.77
N ALA A 8 52.73 19.87 43.01
CA ALA A 8 52.55 20.25 41.60
C ALA A 8 52.24 19.04 40.69
N VAL A 9 52.89 17.90 40.93
CA VAL A 9 52.61 16.67 40.17
C VAL A 9 51.21 16.13 40.52
N ALA A 10 50.83 16.16 41.80
CA ALA A 10 49.51 15.72 42.23
C ALA A 10 48.39 16.57 41.62
N THR A 11 48.54 17.91 41.61
CA THR A 11 47.54 18.79 40.99
C THR A 11 47.46 18.60 39.47
N ALA A 12 48.59 18.41 38.79
CA ALA A 12 48.60 18.11 37.36
C ALA A 12 47.86 16.79 37.04
N PHE A 13 48.07 15.74 37.84
CA PHE A 13 47.34 14.48 37.70
C PHE A 13 45.85 14.63 37.92
N ILE A 14 45.44 15.40 38.94
CA ILE A 14 44.02 15.65 39.22
C ILE A 14 43.37 16.40 38.05
N LEU A 15 44.02 17.45 37.53
CA LEU A 15 43.50 18.19 36.38
C LEU A 15 43.35 17.30 35.15
N LEU A 16 44.33 16.44 34.89
CA LEU A 16 44.28 15.51 33.75
C LEU A 16 43.15 14.49 33.93
N ALA A 17 42.96 13.95 35.13
CA ALA A 17 41.86 13.04 35.43
C ALA A 17 40.48 13.72 35.24
N VAL A 18 40.34 14.97 35.66
CA VAL A 18 39.10 15.75 35.47
C VAL A 18 38.81 15.99 33.99
N VAL A 19 39.82 16.38 33.21
CA VAL A 19 39.64 16.59 31.76
C VAL A 19 39.23 15.30 31.05
N VAL A 20 39.87 14.17 31.39
CA VAL A 20 39.53 12.86 30.82
C VAL A 20 38.10 12.44 31.21
N ALA A 21 37.69 12.66 32.46
CA ALA A 21 36.35 12.34 32.93
C ALA A 21 35.27 13.17 32.21
N ILE A 22 35.51 14.47 32.02
CA ILE A 22 34.60 15.36 31.29
C ILE A 22 34.50 14.93 29.82
N TYR A 23 35.61 14.60 29.18
CA TYR A 23 35.63 14.12 27.79
C TYR A 23 34.82 12.83 27.61
N TRP A 24 35.02 11.84 28.49
CA TRP A 24 34.28 10.58 28.45
C TRP A 24 32.79 10.78 28.70
N LYS A 25 32.42 11.63 29.67
CA LYS A 25 31.04 11.96 29.96
C LYS A 25 30.35 12.63 28.76
N GLY A 26 30.99 13.64 28.15
CA GLY A 26 30.46 14.30 26.96
C GLY A 26 30.26 13.33 25.78
N ARG A 27 31.25 12.48 25.51
CA ARG A 27 31.15 11.45 24.46
C ARG A 27 30.01 10.46 24.72
N HIS A 28 29.81 10.04 25.96
CA HIS A 28 28.69 9.17 26.33
C HIS A 28 27.34 9.86 26.15
N ASP A 29 27.23 11.11 26.57
CA ASP A 29 25.98 11.90 26.47
C ASP A 29 25.62 12.20 25.00
N ASP A 30 26.61 12.39 24.13
CA ASP A 30 26.41 12.52 22.68
C ASP A 30 25.98 11.20 22.05
N ALA A 31 26.63 10.09 22.41
CA ALA A 31 26.25 8.76 21.95
C ALA A 31 24.83 8.39 22.41
N ALA A 32 24.46 8.72 23.65
CA ALA A 32 23.12 8.50 24.20
C ALA A 32 22.04 9.31 23.47
N ARG A 33 22.36 10.53 23.01
CA ARG A 33 21.44 11.37 22.23
C ARG A 33 21.34 10.96 20.76
N ALA A 34 22.41 10.42 20.19
CA ALA A 34 22.45 10.01 18.79
C ALA A 34 21.74 8.67 18.53
N ARG A 35 21.87 7.69 19.43
CA ARG A 35 21.23 6.36 19.33
C ARG A 35 19.73 6.41 19.01
N PRO A 36 18.88 7.12 19.78
CA PRO A 36 17.45 7.14 19.51
C PRO A 36 17.11 7.83 18.18
N LYS A 37 17.92 8.80 17.73
CA LYS A 37 17.74 9.44 16.43
C LYS A 37 18.03 8.49 15.28
N ILE A 38 19.07 7.67 15.41
CA ILE A 38 19.44 6.66 14.41
C ILE A 38 18.38 5.57 14.37
N GLU A 39 17.95 5.05 15.52
CA GLU A 39 16.88 4.05 15.61
C GLU A 39 15.57 4.57 15.04
N ALA A 40 15.19 5.82 15.36
CA ALA A 40 14.00 6.46 14.79
C ALA A 40 14.12 6.66 13.27
N ALA A 41 15.31 7.03 12.77
CA ALA A 41 15.54 7.17 11.33
C ALA A 41 15.47 5.83 10.61
N GLN A 42 16.02 4.75 11.20
CA GLN A 42 15.92 3.39 10.67
C GLN A 42 14.48 2.89 10.68
N ALA A 43 13.74 3.11 11.77
CA ALA A 43 12.33 2.76 11.85
C ALA A 43 11.51 3.49 10.78
N LYS A 44 11.73 4.79 10.59
CA LYS A 44 11.08 5.57 9.52
C LYS A 44 11.43 5.05 8.12
N ALA A 45 12.70 4.72 7.88
CA ALA A 45 13.13 4.15 6.60
C ALA A 45 12.50 2.78 6.33
N ALA A 46 12.38 1.93 7.36
CA ALA A 46 11.72 0.63 7.26
C ALA A 46 10.22 0.79 6.96
N VAL A 47 9.54 1.71 7.66
CA VAL A 47 8.13 2.04 7.41
C VAL A 47 7.93 2.56 5.98
N ALA A 48 8.75 3.52 5.54
CA ALA A 48 8.67 4.04 4.17
C ALA A 48 8.92 2.95 3.11
N GLY A 49 9.84 2.01 3.38
CA GLY A 49 10.06 0.84 2.54
C GLY A 49 8.81 -0.03 2.40
N LEU A 50 8.15 -0.34 3.53
CA LEU A 50 6.93 -1.13 3.55
C LEU A 50 5.76 -0.40 2.86
N GLU A 51 5.60 0.91 3.10
CA GLU A 51 4.56 1.72 2.45
C GLU A 51 4.73 1.75 0.93
N THR A 52 5.96 1.95 0.43
CA THR A 52 6.22 1.95 -1.01
C THR A 52 5.99 0.58 -1.65
N GLN A 53 6.31 -0.50 -0.93
CA GLN A 53 6.03 -1.87 -1.38
C GLN A 53 4.53 -2.14 -1.42
N GLY A 54 3.79 -1.77 -0.37
CA GLY A 54 2.34 -1.92 -0.31
C GLY A 54 1.63 -1.09 -1.39
N ALA A 55 2.11 0.12 -1.66
CA ALA A 55 1.58 0.97 -2.74
C ALA A 55 1.76 0.33 -4.12
N LYS A 56 2.94 -0.26 -4.39
CA LYS A 56 3.21 -0.98 -5.65
C LYS A 56 2.32 -2.20 -5.81
N GLU A 57 2.18 -3.02 -4.76
CA GLU A 57 1.33 -4.22 -4.82
C GLU A 57 -0.15 -3.85 -5.04
N SER A 58 -0.62 -2.81 -4.34
CA SER A 58 -1.98 -2.31 -4.51
C SER A 58 -2.22 -1.78 -5.92
N ALA A 59 -1.28 -1.00 -6.47
CA ALA A 59 -1.35 -0.50 -7.84
C ALA A 59 -1.37 -1.65 -8.86
N GLN A 60 -0.56 -2.69 -8.67
CA GLN A 60 -0.53 -3.86 -9.54
C GLN A 60 -1.87 -4.62 -9.52
N ARG A 61 -2.49 -4.79 -8.35
CA ARG A 61 -3.80 -5.44 -8.23
C ARG A 61 -4.88 -4.67 -8.98
N VAL A 62 -4.91 -3.35 -8.84
CA VAL A 62 -5.85 -2.49 -9.58
C VAL A 62 -5.59 -2.56 -11.08
N GLU A 63 -4.32 -2.51 -11.52
CA GLU A 63 -3.97 -2.59 -12.94
C GLU A 63 -4.46 -3.88 -13.59
N VAL A 64 -4.33 -5.03 -12.90
CA VAL A 64 -4.83 -6.32 -13.41
C VAL A 64 -6.34 -6.28 -13.63
N VAL A 65 -7.10 -5.76 -12.66
CA VAL A 65 -8.56 -5.66 -12.77
C VAL A 65 -8.97 -4.70 -13.88
N VAL A 66 -8.33 -3.54 -13.99
CA VAL A 66 -8.60 -2.57 -15.06
C VAL A 66 -8.31 -3.18 -16.43
N ARG A 67 -7.16 -3.86 -16.59
CA ARG A 67 -6.81 -4.53 -17.85
C ARG A 67 -7.81 -5.62 -18.23
N GLN A 68 -8.28 -6.41 -17.26
CA GLN A 68 -9.31 -7.42 -17.50
C GLN A 68 -10.64 -6.79 -17.92
N ARG A 69 -11.05 -5.71 -17.24
CA ARG A 69 -12.25 -4.94 -17.60
C ARG A 69 -12.17 -4.40 -19.02
N ASP A 70 -11.05 -3.78 -19.38
CA ASP A 70 -10.88 -3.17 -20.70
C ASP A 70 -10.83 -4.21 -21.81
N ALA A 71 -10.17 -5.35 -21.57
CA ALA A 71 -10.19 -6.48 -22.48
C ALA A 71 -11.62 -7.04 -22.67
N ALA A 72 -12.37 -7.22 -21.58
CA ALA A 72 -13.76 -7.66 -21.64
C ALA A 72 -14.64 -6.67 -22.42
N ALA A 73 -14.50 -5.37 -22.16
CA ALA A 73 -15.22 -4.32 -22.88
C ALA A 73 -14.90 -4.32 -24.38
N ALA A 74 -13.63 -4.49 -24.76
CA ALA A 74 -13.22 -4.60 -26.15
C ALA A 74 -13.80 -5.84 -26.83
N THR A 75 -13.79 -6.99 -26.16
CA THR A 75 -14.41 -8.22 -26.69
C THR A 75 -15.92 -8.05 -26.87
N VAL A 76 -16.62 -7.50 -25.87
CA VAL A 76 -18.07 -7.24 -25.97
C VAL A 76 -18.36 -6.31 -27.15
N ALA A 77 -17.62 -5.20 -27.30
CA ALA A 77 -17.81 -4.28 -28.42
C ALA A 77 -17.67 -4.98 -29.79
N GLN A 78 -16.67 -5.86 -29.94
CA GLN A 78 -16.46 -6.62 -31.17
C GLN A 78 -17.55 -7.67 -31.44
N VAL A 79 -17.98 -8.39 -30.40
CA VAL A 79 -19.00 -9.43 -30.53
C VAL A 79 -20.37 -8.83 -30.78
N THR A 80 -20.74 -7.77 -30.06
CA THR A 80 -22.04 -7.09 -30.23
C THR A 80 -22.20 -6.55 -31.65
N ALA A 81 -21.17 -5.93 -32.22
CA ALA A 81 -21.24 -5.44 -33.60
C ALA A 81 -21.53 -6.57 -34.60
N LYS A 82 -20.89 -7.74 -34.44
CA LYS A 82 -21.13 -8.91 -35.31
C LYS A 82 -22.51 -9.53 -35.08
N ALA A 83 -22.93 -9.65 -33.82
CA ALA A 83 -24.20 -10.23 -33.45
C ALA A 83 -25.37 -9.41 -34.03
N LEU A 84 -25.30 -8.09 -33.96
CA LEU A 84 -26.34 -7.20 -34.49
C LEU A 84 -26.46 -7.22 -36.02
N THR A 85 -25.41 -7.64 -36.73
CA THR A 85 -25.41 -7.73 -38.21
C THR A 85 -25.57 -9.16 -38.73
N SER A 86 -25.76 -10.13 -37.83
CA SER A 86 -25.92 -11.53 -38.22
C SER A 86 -27.29 -11.76 -38.87
N GLU A 87 -27.39 -12.74 -39.77
CA GLU A 87 -28.65 -13.07 -40.46
C GLU A 87 -29.74 -13.51 -39.46
N ASP A 88 -29.33 -14.08 -38.33
CA ASP A 88 -30.17 -14.53 -37.24
C ASP A 88 -30.32 -13.47 -36.12
N ALA A 89 -29.90 -12.22 -36.34
CA ALA A 89 -30.00 -11.17 -35.32
C ALA A 89 -31.43 -10.94 -34.82
N ASP A 90 -32.42 -11.09 -35.71
CA ASP A 90 -33.85 -10.93 -35.41
C ASP A 90 -34.56 -12.27 -35.16
N ALA A 91 -33.83 -13.40 -35.22
CA ALA A 91 -34.42 -14.70 -34.96
C ALA A 91 -34.79 -14.81 -33.46
N PRO A 92 -36.01 -15.27 -33.12
CA PRO A 92 -36.38 -15.45 -31.73
C PRO A 92 -35.46 -16.48 -31.07
N LEU A 93 -35.01 -16.19 -29.85
CA LEU A 93 -34.24 -17.15 -29.07
C LEU A 93 -35.08 -18.38 -28.75
N ASP A 94 -34.43 -19.55 -28.77
CA ASP A 94 -34.96 -20.78 -28.19
C ASP A 94 -35.50 -20.52 -26.77
N PRO A 95 -36.74 -20.96 -26.43
CA PRO A 95 -37.36 -20.66 -25.15
C PRO A 95 -36.56 -21.10 -23.93
N ASP A 96 -35.92 -22.27 -24.00
CA ASP A 96 -35.10 -22.80 -22.90
C ASP A 96 -33.83 -21.97 -22.73
N ARG A 97 -33.21 -21.56 -23.84
CA ARG A 97 -32.07 -20.63 -23.81
C ARG A 97 -32.47 -19.28 -23.22
N ALA A 98 -33.60 -18.72 -23.64
CA ALA A 98 -34.11 -17.46 -23.11
C ALA A 98 -34.40 -17.55 -21.60
N ALA A 99 -34.93 -18.67 -21.12
CA ALA A 99 -35.15 -18.90 -19.69
C ALA A 99 -33.83 -18.94 -18.90
N ARG A 100 -32.82 -19.65 -19.42
CA ARG A 100 -31.48 -19.70 -18.77
C ARG A 100 -30.83 -18.32 -18.70
N LEU A 101 -30.90 -17.53 -19.78
CA LEU A 101 -30.37 -16.16 -19.80
C LEU A 101 -31.06 -15.27 -18.76
N ARG A 102 -32.41 -15.30 -18.69
CA ARG A 102 -33.16 -14.53 -17.69
C ARG A 102 -32.81 -14.92 -16.25
N ASN A 103 -32.57 -16.21 -15.98
CA ASN A 103 -32.15 -16.64 -14.65
C ASN A 103 -30.74 -16.14 -14.32
N ALA A 104 -29.80 -16.23 -15.26
CA ALA A 104 -28.47 -15.69 -15.09
C ALA A 104 -28.49 -14.16 -14.85
N ASP A 105 -29.28 -13.41 -15.63
CA ASP A 105 -29.45 -11.96 -15.44
C ASP A 105 -30.02 -11.64 -14.05
N ARG A 106 -30.96 -12.45 -13.56
CA ARG A 106 -31.52 -12.29 -12.21
C ARG A 106 -30.47 -12.53 -11.13
N GLU A 107 -29.69 -13.60 -11.23
CA GLU A 107 -28.58 -13.88 -10.30
C GLU A 107 -27.55 -12.75 -10.32
N LEU A 108 -27.25 -12.21 -11.50
CA LEU A 108 -26.32 -11.09 -11.66
C LEU A 108 -26.85 -9.83 -10.95
N CYS A 109 -28.12 -9.49 -11.13
CA CYS A 109 -28.74 -8.33 -10.50
C CYS A 109 -28.89 -8.47 -8.98
N LEU A 110 -29.03 -9.70 -8.47
CA LEU A 110 -29.01 -9.94 -7.02
C LEU A 110 -27.62 -9.73 -6.43
N ALA A 111 -26.56 -10.08 -7.18
CA ALA A 111 -25.19 -9.89 -6.74
C ALA A 111 -24.69 -8.44 -6.87
N GLY A 112 -25.16 -7.70 -7.89
CA GLY A 112 -24.80 -6.31 -8.15
C GLY A 112 -26.02 -5.45 -8.50
N PRO A 113 -26.78 -4.97 -7.52
CA PRO A 113 -27.99 -4.18 -7.76
C PRO A 113 -27.73 -2.84 -8.48
N GLU A 114 -26.50 -2.32 -8.37
CA GLU A 114 -26.05 -1.08 -9.00
C GLU A 114 -25.71 -1.23 -10.49
N LEU A 115 -25.71 -2.45 -11.03
CA LEU A 115 -25.42 -2.70 -12.43
C LEU A 115 -26.51 -2.09 -13.33
N VAL A 116 -26.07 -1.46 -14.42
CA VAL A 116 -26.97 -0.84 -15.40
C VAL A 116 -27.87 -1.91 -16.02
N GLY A 117 -29.18 -1.67 -16.03
CA GLY A 117 -30.18 -2.60 -16.57
C GLY A 117 -30.81 -3.52 -15.52
N CYS A 118 -30.27 -3.56 -14.30
CA CYS A 118 -30.97 -4.16 -13.17
C CYS A 118 -32.11 -3.25 -12.74
N ALA A 119 -33.28 -3.83 -12.49
CA ALA A 119 -34.39 -3.07 -11.92
C ALA A 119 -33.99 -2.66 -10.50
N THR A 120 -33.53 -1.41 -10.33
CA THR A 120 -33.53 -0.78 -9.01
C THR A 120 -34.99 -0.68 -8.62
N ASP A 121 -35.41 -1.51 -7.67
CA ASP A 121 -36.74 -1.59 -7.07
C ASP A 121 -37.66 -0.42 -7.47
N ARG A 122 -38.38 -0.58 -8.58
CA ARG A 122 -39.47 0.32 -8.93
C ARG A 122 -40.61 -0.09 -8.00
N THR A 123 -40.60 0.43 -6.77
CA THR A 123 -41.79 0.45 -5.93
C THR A 123 -42.88 1.18 -6.73
N PRO A 124 -43.96 0.50 -7.14
CA PRO A 124 -45.13 1.18 -7.68
C PRO A 124 -45.91 1.78 -6.50
N ASP A 125 -46.15 3.09 -6.54
CA ASP A 125 -47.23 3.74 -5.79
C ASP A 125 -48.61 3.30 -6.34
#